data_AF-A0A3D5GP16-F1
#
_entry.id   AF-A0A3D5GP16-F1
#
_cell.length_a   1.000
_cell.length_b   1.000
_cell.length_c   1.000
_cell.angle_alpha   90.00
_cell.angle_beta   90.00
_cell.angle_gamma   90.00
#
_symmetry.space_group_name_H-M   'P 1'
#
loop_
_entity.id
_entity.type
_entity.pdbx_description
1 polymer ?
#
loop_
_entity_poly.entity_id
_entity_poly.type
_entity_poly.pdbx_seq_one_letter_code
_entity_poly.pdbx_strand_id
1 'polypeptide(L)' 'VMMSPLPTRPILRFCNDCQQVLVPELNLGQLVRILRAEYLVDAQPLSKVKGQPFTAGEIQFAITEDLDGLADQNGGGATR' A
#
# COMPACT_ATOMS: atom_id res chain seq x y z
N VAL A 1 -19.17 5.93 -13.37
CA VAL A 1 -18.10 6.95 -13.48
C VAL A 1 -17.77 7.39 -12.06
N MET A 2 -16.79 6.73 -11.42
CA MET A 2 -16.41 6.98 -10.02
C MET A 2 -14.89 7.23 -9.96
N MET A 3 -14.42 8.20 -10.75
CA MET A 3 -12.99 8.55 -10.83
C MET A 3 -12.72 10.02 -10.48
N SER A 4 -13.75 10.80 -10.10
CA SER A 4 -13.57 12.07 -9.39
C SER A 4 -14.92 12.63 -8.91
N PRO A 5 -15.04 13.06 -7.64
CA PRO A 5 -14.12 12.73 -6.54
C PRO A 5 -14.21 11.24 -6.17
N LEU A 6 -13.16 10.70 -5.56
CA LEU A 6 -13.20 9.36 -4.97
C LEU A 6 -14.15 9.32 -3.75
N PRO A 7 -14.75 8.18 -3.42
CA PRO A 7 -15.66 8.07 -2.29
C PRO A 7 -14.91 8.10 -0.94
N THR A 8 -14.89 9.27 -0.30
CA THR A 8 -14.10 9.53 0.92
C THR A 8 -14.38 8.57 2.08
N ARG A 9 -15.66 8.41 2.46
CA ARG A 9 -16.01 7.62 3.66
C ARG A 9 -15.64 6.14 3.54
N PRO A 10 -15.94 5.42 2.44
CA PRO A 10 -15.52 4.04 2.27
C PRO A 10 -14.00 3.86 2.29
N ILE A 11 -13.25 4.76 1.65
CA ILE A 11 -11.78 4.69 1.60
C ILE A 11 -11.19 4.80 3.01
N LEU A 12 -11.57 5.84 3.76
CA LEU A 12 -11.03 6.03 5.11
C LEU A 12 -11.39 4.87 6.03
N ARG A 13 -12.64 4.38 5.97
CA ARG A 13 -13.06 3.23 6.78
C ARG A 13 -12.19 2.00 6.47
N PHE A 14 -12.05 1.65 5.19
CA PHE A 14 -11.30 0.47 4.80
C PHE A 14 -9.81 0.59 5.16
N CYS A 15 -9.17 1.71 4.82
CA CYS A 15 -7.74 1.90 5.07
C CYS A 15 -7.41 1.96 6.57
N ASN A 16 -8.28 2.55 7.41
CA ASN A 16 -8.05 2.62 8.86
C ASN A 16 -8.21 1.26 9.56
N ASP A 17 -8.93 0.31 8.95
CA ASP A 17 -9.08 -1.05 9.48
C ASP A 17 -7.87 -1.95 9.10
N CYS A 18 -6.94 -1.46 8.26
CA CYS A 18 -5.74 -2.18 7.84
C CYS A 18 -4.52 -1.77 8.68
N GLN A 19 -3.70 -2.74 9.08
CA GLN A 19 -2.40 -2.45 9.72
C GLN A 19 -1.40 -1.80 8.75
N GLN A 20 -1.45 -2.20 7.48
CA GLN A 20 -0.62 -1.67 6.40
C GLN A 20 -1.47 -1.57 5.12
N VAL A 21 -1.15 -0.59 4.29
CA VAL A 21 -1.87 -0.32 3.03
C VAL A 21 -0.88 -0.37 1.87
N LEU A 22 -0.74 -1.53 1.24
CA LEU A 22 0.05 -1.70 0.01
C LEU A 22 -0.83 -1.42 -1.22
N VAL A 23 -0.36 -0.57 -2.15
CA VAL A 23 -1.14 -0.13 -3.31
C VAL A 23 -0.46 -0.58 -4.60
N PRO A 24 -0.94 -1.67 -5.24
CA PRO A 24 -0.48 -2.06 -6.57
C PRO A 24 -1.04 -1.11 -7.63
N GLU A 25 -0.16 -0.49 -8.41
CA GLU A 25 -0.56 0.39 -9.51
C GLU A 25 0.35 0.24 -10.74
N LEU A 26 -0.25 0.29 -11.92
CA LEU A 26 0.48 0.18 -13.20
C LEU A 26 0.94 1.54 -13.73
N ASN A 27 1.22 2.46 -12.81
CA ASN A 27 1.55 3.85 -13.07
C ASN A 27 2.66 4.30 -12.09
N LEU A 28 2.91 5.60 -11.99
CA LEU A 28 4.01 6.19 -11.22
C LEU A 28 3.48 6.94 -9.99
N GLY A 29 2.82 6.28 -9.04
CA GLY A 29 2.48 6.90 -7.76
C GLY A 29 1.14 7.62 -7.73
N GLN A 30 0.32 7.59 -8.78
CA GLN A 30 -0.82 8.52 -8.88
C GLN A 30 -1.85 8.26 -7.78
N LEU A 31 -2.22 7.00 -7.53
CA LEU A 31 -3.22 6.69 -6.52
C LEU A 31 -2.64 6.88 -5.11
N VAL A 32 -1.40 6.42 -4.90
CA VAL A 32 -0.68 6.62 -3.62
C VAL A 32 -0.59 8.10 -3.26
N ARG A 33 -0.31 8.97 -4.24
CA ARG A 33 -0.25 10.42 -4.02
C ARG A 33 -1.59 11.00 -3.60
N ILE A 34 -2.70 10.56 -4.21
CA ILE A 34 -4.05 10.98 -3.83
C ILE A 34 -4.37 10.50 -2.40
N LEU A 35 -4.13 9.22 -2.10
CA LEU A 35 -4.38 8.64 -0.77
C LEU A 35 -3.60 9.36 0.33
N ARG A 36 -2.33 9.69 0.09
CA ARG A 36 -1.50 10.44 1.04
C ARG A 36 -1.91 11.91 1.15
N ALA A 37 -2.17 12.59 0.04
CA ALA A 37 -2.42 14.04 0.03
C ALA A 37 -3.83 14.43 0.46
N GLU A 38 -4.85 13.67 0.06
CA GLU A 38 -6.27 13.98 0.31
C GLU A 38 -6.85 13.22 1.50
N TYR A 39 -6.34 12.01 1.76
CA TYR A 39 -6.91 11.10 2.77
C TYR A 39 -5.98 10.83 3.96
N LEU A 40 -4.73 11.33 3.92
CA LEU A 40 -3.71 11.14 4.96
C LEU A 40 -3.44 9.66 5.30
N VAL A 41 -3.69 8.76 4.34
CA VAL A 41 -3.41 7.32 4.48
C VAL A 41 -1.94 7.08 4.16
N ASP A 42 -1.21 6.40 5.05
CA ASP A 42 0.17 5.95 4.80
C ASP A 42 0.22 4.75 3.85
N ALA A 43 -0.13 5.00 2.59
CA ALA A 43 -0.15 4.00 1.54
C ALA A 43 1.27 3.72 1.02
N GLN A 44 1.71 2.47 1.00
CA GLN A 44 2.98 2.03 0.42
C GLN A 44 2.83 1.71 -1.07
N PRO A 45 3.70 2.24 -1.96
CA PRO A 45 3.58 2.02 -3.40
C PRO A 45 4.10 0.64 -3.82
N LEU A 46 3.34 -0.06 -4.66
CA LEU A 46 3.81 -1.18 -5.47
C LEU A 46 3.58 -0.84 -6.96
N SER A 47 4.51 -0.07 -7.53
CA SER A 47 4.37 0.50 -8.88
C SER A 47 5.05 -0.36 -9.96
N LYS A 48 4.36 -0.64 -11.08
CA LYS A 48 4.92 -1.37 -12.24
C LYS A 48 4.58 -0.65 -13.55
N VAL A 49 5.60 -0.14 -14.25
CA VAL A 49 5.43 0.60 -15.52
C VAL A 49 5.66 -0.22 -16.80
N LYS A 50 5.83 -1.54 -16.67
CA LYS A 50 6.18 -2.43 -17.80
C LYS A 50 5.01 -2.77 -18.75
N GLY A 51 3.85 -2.13 -18.60
CA GLY A 51 2.65 -2.35 -19.43
C GLY A 51 2.01 -3.74 -19.28
N GLN A 52 2.44 -4.52 -18.28
CA GLN A 52 1.88 -5.84 -17.98
C GLN A 52 1.23 -5.82 -16.60
N PRO A 53 0.07 -6.48 -16.42
CA PRO A 53 -0.54 -6.64 -15.10
C PRO A 53 0.41 -7.28 -14.08
N PHE A 54 0.10 -7.07 -12.82
CA PHE A 54 0.69 -7.89 -11.76
C PHE A 54 0.18 -9.32 -11.88
N THR A 55 1.08 -10.28 -11.75
CA THR A 55 0.74 -11.68 -11.52
C THR A 55 0.38 -11.88 -10.05
N ALA A 56 -0.39 -12.93 -9.74
CA ALA A 56 -0.69 -13.28 -8.35
C ALA A 56 0.59 -13.53 -7.52
N GLY A 57 1.62 -14.13 -8.14
CA GLY A 57 2.91 -14.38 -7.48
C GLY A 57 3.67 -13.11 -7.15
N GLU A 58 3.66 -12.10 -8.03
CA GLU A 58 4.27 -10.79 -7.75
C GLU A 58 3.60 -10.10 -6.56
N ILE A 59 2.26 -10.13 -6.49
CA ILE A 59 1.51 -9.55 -5.36
C ILE A 59 1.80 -10.32 -4.07
N GLN A 60 1.75 -11.66 -4.12
CA GLN A 60 2.00 -12.49 -2.95
C GLN A 60 3.42 -12.28 -2.40
N PHE A 61 4.41 -12.23 -3.27
CA PHE A 61 5.79 -11.97 -2.88
C PHE A 61 5.95 -10.61 -2.18
N ALA A 62 5.38 -9.55 -2.75
CA ALA A 62 5.44 -8.21 -2.17
C ALA A 62 4.76 -8.13 -0.79
N ILE A 63 3.63 -8.82 -0.61
CA ILE A 63 2.94 -8.89 0.69
C ILE A 63 3.81 -9.60 1.72
N THR A 64 4.42 -10.74 1.37
CA THR A 64 5.27 -11.50 2.31
C THR A 64 6.54 -10.73 2.66
N GLU A 65 7.22 -10.12 1.69
CA GLU A 65 8.45 -9.33 1.92
C GLU A 65 8.20 -8.15 2.87
N ASP A 66 7.07 -7.43 2.68
CA ASP A 66 6.69 -6.30 3.54
C ASP A 66 6.36 -6.75 4.98
N LEU A 67 5.72 -7.91 5.13
CA LEU A 67 5.41 -8.49 6.46
C LEU A 67 6.66 -9.03 7.17
N ASP A 68 7.58 -9.68 6.45
CA ASP A 68 8.83 -10.18 7.03
C ASP A 68 9.72 -9.02 7.51
N GLY A 69 9.73 -7.90 6.77
CA GLY A 69 10.38 -6.66 7.18
C GLY A 69 9.84 -6.06 8.48
N LEU A 70 8.60 -6.36 8.88
CA LEU A 70 8.04 -5.98 10.20
C LEU A 70 8.46 -6.92 11.33
N ALA A 71 8.64 -8.21 11.05
CA ALA A 71 9.05 -9.18 12.06
C ALA A 71 10.45 -8.87 12.61
N ASP A 72 11.36 -8.43 11.72
CA ASP A 72 12.73 -8.04 12.07
C ASP A 72 12.78 -6.76 12.93
N GLN A 73 11.77 -5.88 12.82
CA GLN A 73 11.68 -4.63 13.60
C GLN A 73 11.09 -4.84 15.01
N ASN A 74 10.43 -5.98 15.25
CA ASN A 74 9.87 -6.33 16.57
C ASN A 74 10.88 -7.10 17.46
N GLY A 75 12.10 -7.36 16.97
CA GLY A 75 13.20 -8.02 17.69
C GLY A 75 14.18 -7.09 18.42
N GLY A 76 13.84 -5.81 18.63
CA GLY A 76 14.68 -4.81 19.29
C GLY A 76 14.72 -4.94 20.81
N GLY A 77 15.42 -5.97 21.31
CA GLY A 77 15.74 -6.15 22.72
C GLY A 77 16.63 -5.04 23.30
N ALA A 78 16.40 -4.75 24.57
CA ALA A 78 17.31 -4.04 25.44
C ALA A 78 18.72 -4.68 25.45
N THR A 79 19.73 -3.85 25.77
CA THR A 79 21.11 -4.21 26.15
C THR A 79 22.11 -4.34 24.99
N ARG A 80 22.80 -3.23 24.66
CA ARG A 80 24.21 -2.96 25.03
C ARG A 80 24.61 -1.54 24.71
#